data_AF-A0A7R9KSE9-F1
#
_entry.id   AF-A0A7R9KSE9-F1
#
_cell.length_a   1.000
_cell.length_b   1.000
_cell.length_c   1.000
_cell.angle_alpha   90.00
_cell.angle_beta   90.00
_cell.angle_gamma   90.00
#
_symmetry.space_group_name_H-M   'P 1'
#
loop_
_entity.id
_entity.type
_entity.pdbx_description
1 polymer ?
#
loop_
_entity_poly.entity_id
_entity_poly.type
_entity_poly.pdbx_seq_one_letter_code
_entity_poly.pdbx_strand_id
1 'polypeptide(L)'
;MNNPAIKYAERAGIKTAMGKCAIYDCIIEHGNNDDGDSLGAIFNRTWDKEKGGVKSAATEQYWIRSFLNMRLDDFDNPREPINIEHHTFWHDMSVQRVYAMITLLNEYNMDLDGPIHIKTKDHDKTIP
;
A
#
# COMPACT_ATOMS: atom_id res chain seq x y z
N MET A 1 -18.22 6.06 11.44
CA MET A 1 -16.82 6.31 11.87
C MET A 1 -16.11 7.04 10.74
N ASN A 2 -15.50 8.21 10.99
CA ASN A 2 -14.73 8.97 10.01
C ASN A 2 -13.30 8.40 9.92
N ASN A 3 -13.10 7.26 9.26
CA ASN A 3 -11.76 6.75 8.99
C ASN A 3 -11.31 7.26 7.60
N PRO A 4 -10.28 8.13 7.50
CA PRO A 4 -9.84 8.67 6.20
C PRO A 4 -9.45 7.57 5.20
N ALA A 5 -8.81 6.48 5.65
CA ALA A 5 -8.45 5.36 4.78
C ALA A 5 -9.67 4.71 4.11
N ILE A 6 -10.81 4.62 4.81
CA ILE A 6 -12.05 4.08 4.24
C ILE A 6 -12.54 5.00 3.11
N LYS A 7 -12.42 6.33 3.24
CA LYS A 7 -12.83 7.27 2.19
C LYS A 7 -11.97 7.13 0.93
N TYR A 8 -10.66 6.89 1.07
CA TYR A 8 -9.79 6.62 -0.08
C TYR A 8 -10.15 5.29 -0.75
N ALA A 9 -10.40 4.24 0.03
CA ALA A 9 -10.84 2.95 -0.51
C ALA A 9 -12.17 3.07 -1.27
N GLU A 10 -13.15 3.77 -0.70
CA GLU A 10 -14.45 4.06 -1.35
C GLU A 10 -14.27 4.86 -2.63
N ARG A 11 -13.44 5.92 -2.59
CA ARG A 11 -13.15 6.75 -3.76
C ARG A 11 -12.48 5.95 -4.89
N ALA A 12 -11.58 5.03 -4.56
CA ALA A 12 -10.96 4.14 -5.53
C ALA A 12 -11.88 2.99 -5.98
N GLY A 13 -13.02 2.75 -5.34
CA GLY A 13 -13.89 1.62 -5.64
C GLY A 13 -13.34 0.27 -5.18
N ILE A 14 -12.43 0.25 -4.20
CA ILE A 14 -11.85 -0.96 -3.61
C ILE A 14 -12.89 -1.73 -2.80
N LYS A 15 -12.93 -3.05 -2.98
CA LYS A 15 -13.87 -3.94 -2.29
C LYS A 15 -13.17 -4.99 -1.45
N THR A 16 -12.04 -5.48 -1.93
CA THR A 16 -11.27 -6.59 -1.36
C THR A 16 -10.63 -6.22 -0.02
N ALA A 17 -10.40 -7.22 0.83
CA ALA A 17 -9.73 -6.99 2.12
C ALA A 17 -8.27 -6.55 1.92
N MET A 18 -7.58 -7.09 0.91
CA MET A 18 -6.22 -6.71 0.54
C MET A 18 -6.12 -5.23 0.17
N GLY A 19 -7.02 -4.71 -0.66
CA GLY A 19 -6.98 -3.30 -1.03
C GLY A 19 -7.25 -2.36 0.15
N LYS A 20 -8.19 -2.74 1.03
CA LYS A 20 -8.46 -1.98 2.26
C LYS A 20 -7.26 -2.02 3.21
N CYS A 21 -6.61 -3.18 3.34
CA CYS A 21 -5.39 -3.36 4.14
C CYS A 21 -4.26 -2.47 3.60
N ALA A 22 -4.02 -2.46 2.29
CA ALA A 22 -2.99 -1.63 1.67
C ALA A 22 -3.16 -0.14 1.98
N ILE A 23 -4.39 0.39 1.87
CA ILE A 23 -4.67 1.80 2.17
C ILE A 23 -4.59 2.08 3.67
N TYR A 24 -5.10 1.17 4.51
CA TYR A 24 -5.10 1.35 5.97
C TYR A 24 -3.68 1.28 6.56
N ASP A 25 -2.85 0.38 6.08
CA ASP A 25 -1.44 0.31 6.47
C ASP A 25 -0.67 1.54 5.97
N CYS A 26 -0.98 2.03 4.77
CA CYS A 26 -0.36 3.24 4.24
C CYS A 26 -0.67 4.49 5.08
N ILE A 27 -1.91 4.69 5.56
CA ILE A 27 -2.20 5.86 6.42
C ILE A 27 -1.48 5.77 7.77
N ILE A 28 -1.23 4.56 8.28
CA ILE A 28 -0.51 4.37 9.55
C ILE A 28 0.96 4.78 9.37
N GLU A 29 1.57 4.42 8.25
CA GLU A 29 2.99 4.69 8.01
C GLU A 29 3.27 6.08 7.45
N HIS A 30 2.52 6.50 6.44
CA HIS A 30 2.74 7.75 5.70
C HIS A 30 1.87 8.91 6.21
N GLY A 31 0.90 8.64 7.10
CA GLY A 31 -0.03 9.66 7.55
C GLY A 31 -0.98 10.15 6.46
N ASN A 32 -1.70 11.24 6.77
CA ASN A 32 -2.69 11.87 5.90
C ASN A 32 -2.59 13.41 5.91
N ASN A 33 -1.36 13.90 5.96
CA ASN A 33 -1.01 15.30 5.74
C ASN A 33 -0.90 15.59 4.22
N ASP A 34 -0.55 16.82 3.86
CA ASP A 34 -0.45 17.27 2.47
C ASP A 34 0.97 17.15 1.88
N ASP A 35 1.81 16.29 2.48
CA ASP A 35 3.19 16.13 2.05
C ASP A 35 3.31 15.18 0.85
N GLY A 36 4.46 15.21 0.17
CA GLY A 36 4.72 14.49 -1.08
C GLY A 36 4.79 12.97 -0.95
N ASP A 37 4.93 12.44 0.27
CA ASP A 37 5.02 11.01 0.57
C ASP A 37 3.79 10.50 1.35
N SER A 38 2.79 11.36 1.58
CA SER A 38 1.55 11.05 2.30
C SER A 38 0.66 10.05 1.57
N LEU A 39 -0.31 9.46 2.29
CA LEU A 39 -1.35 8.64 1.65
C LEU A 39 -2.04 9.41 0.50
N GLY A 40 -2.33 10.69 0.70
CA GLY A 40 -2.99 11.51 -0.32
C GLY A 40 -2.16 11.64 -1.60
N ALA A 41 -0.85 11.87 -1.46
CA ALA A 41 0.07 11.96 -2.58
C ALA A 41 0.24 10.62 -3.31
N ILE A 42 0.47 9.53 -2.58
CA ILE A 42 0.57 8.16 -3.13
C ILE A 42 -0.71 7.79 -3.87
N PHE A 43 -1.88 8.07 -3.28
CA PHE A 43 -3.18 7.81 -3.89
C PHE A 43 -3.35 8.56 -5.20
N ASN A 44 -3.03 9.87 -5.24
CA ASN A 44 -3.20 10.67 -6.45
C ASN A 44 -2.26 10.19 -7.57
N ARG A 45 -1.00 9.87 -7.27
CA ARG A 45 -0.07 9.28 -8.26
C ARG A 45 -0.58 7.95 -8.81
N THR A 46 -1.15 7.12 -7.94
CA THR A 46 -1.78 5.85 -8.34
C THR A 46 -2.99 6.08 -9.24
N TRP A 47 -3.87 7.00 -8.84
CA TRP A 47 -5.07 7.38 -9.59
C TRP A 47 -4.71 7.87 -11.00
N ASP A 48 -3.70 8.73 -11.12
CA ASP A 48 -3.25 9.26 -12.41
C ASP A 48 -2.65 8.15 -13.28
N LYS A 49 -1.83 7.27 -12.69
CA LYS A 49 -1.23 6.12 -13.38
C LYS A 49 -2.28 5.15 -13.92
N GLU A 50 -3.29 4.82 -13.11
CA GLU A 50 -4.36 3.88 -13.45
C GLU A 50 -5.50 4.52 -14.25
N LYS A 51 -5.41 5.84 -14.50
CA LYS A 51 -6.43 6.66 -15.17
C LYS A 51 -7.78 6.54 -14.45
N GLY A 52 -7.77 6.64 -13.12
CA GLY A 52 -8.93 6.54 -12.26
C GLY A 52 -8.80 5.52 -11.11
N GLY A 53 -9.93 5.22 -10.50
CA GLY A 53 -10.08 4.11 -9.56
C GLY A 53 -10.20 2.75 -10.24
N VAL A 54 -10.51 1.73 -9.44
CA VAL A 54 -10.82 0.36 -9.86
C VAL A 54 -12.01 0.36 -10.82
N LYS A 55 -11.85 -0.28 -11.98
CA LYS A 55 -12.88 -0.32 -13.05
C LYS A 55 -13.75 -1.57 -12.97
N SER A 56 -13.23 -2.64 -12.37
CA SER A 56 -13.87 -3.94 -12.21
C SER A 56 -13.11 -4.77 -11.17
N ALA A 57 -13.71 -5.85 -10.67
CA ALA A 57 -13.02 -6.79 -9.79
C ALA A 57 -11.71 -7.34 -10.39
N ALA A 58 -11.69 -7.57 -11.71
CA ALA A 58 -10.50 -8.04 -12.43
C ALA A 58 -9.36 -6.99 -12.49
N THR A 59 -9.67 -5.70 -12.32
CA THR A 59 -8.68 -4.61 -12.37
C THR A 59 -8.22 -4.15 -10.99
N GLU A 60 -8.89 -4.61 -9.92
CA GLU A 60 -8.56 -4.24 -8.55
C GLU A 60 -7.15 -4.68 -8.16
N GLN A 61 -6.73 -5.89 -8.55
CA GLN A 61 -5.38 -6.39 -8.29
C GLN A 61 -4.30 -5.49 -8.91
N TYR A 62 -4.51 -5.02 -10.14
CA TYR A 62 -3.56 -4.12 -10.81
C TYR A 62 -3.50 -2.76 -10.12
N TRP A 63 -4.65 -2.23 -9.71
CA TRP A 63 -4.71 -0.96 -9.00
C TRP A 63 -3.96 -1.04 -7.65
N ILE A 64 -4.20 -2.11 -6.87
CA ILE A 64 -3.50 -2.35 -5.60
C ILE A 64 -1.99 -2.54 -5.83
N ARG A 65 -1.60 -3.29 -6.87
CA ARG A 65 -0.17 -3.46 -7.23
C ARG A 65 0.47 -2.12 -7.54
N SER A 66 -0.20 -1.26 -8.32
CA SER A 66 0.29 0.08 -8.63
C SER A 66 0.40 0.96 -7.39
N PHE A 67 -0.58 0.91 -6.49
CA PHE A 67 -0.54 1.62 -5.21
C PHE A 67 0.67 1.20 -4.35
N LEU A 68 0.86 -0.10 -4.15
CA LEU A 68 1.99 -0.63 -3.38
C LEU A 68 3.34 -0.29 -4.02
N ASN A 69 3.42 -0.27 -5.35
CA ASN A 69 4.64 0.13 -6.06
C ASN A 69 4.92 1.64 -5.93
N MET A 70 3.90 2.50 -5.95
CA MET A 70 4.08 3.94 -5.65
C MET A 70 4.57 4.15 -4.22
N ARG A 71 4.12 3.32 -3.28
CA ARG A 71 4.59 3.36 -1.90
C ARG A 71 6.04 2.90 -1.75
N LEU A 72 6.45 1.85 -2.47
CA LEU A 72 7.87 1.45 -2.53
C LEU A 72 8.74 2.55 -3.12
N ASP A 73 8.25 3.23 -4.17
CA ASP A 73 8.97 4.35 -4.77
C ASP A 73 9.24 5.48 -3.77
N ASP A 74 8.36 5.72 -2.79
CA ASP A 74 8.60 6.73 -1.76
C ASP A 74 9.69 6.32 -0.75
N PHE A 75 9.97 5.01 -0.62
CA PHE A 75 11.11 4.53 0.14
C PHE A 75 12.40 4.59 -0.64
N ASP A 76 12.38 4.44 -1.96
CA ASP A 76 13.59 4.52 -2.82
C ASP A 76 13.91 5.96 -3.24
N ASN A 77 12.88 6.80 -3.35
CA ASN A 77 12.91 8.16 -3.86
C ASN A 77 12.02 9.10 -3.00
N PRO A 78 12.34 9.29 -1.71
CA PRO A 78 11.55 10.14 -0.81
C PRO A 78 11.51 11.58 -1.30
N ARG A 79 10.36 12.25 -1.11
CA ARG A 79 10.13 13.62 -1.58
C ARG A 79 10.23 14.66 -0.49
N GLU A 80 10.02 14.25 0.76
CA GLU A 80 10.11 15.15 1.89
C GLU A 80 11.54 15.23 2.45
N PRO A 81 12.05 16.43 2.81
CA PRO A 81 13.42 16.59 3.31
C PRO A 81 13.76 15.67 4.49
N ILE A 82 12.81 15.48 5.42
CA ILE A 82 13.00 14.61 6.59
C ILE A 82 13.11 13.13 6.21
N ASN A 83 12.38 12.71 5.17
CA ASN A 83 12.42 11.35 4.65
C ASN A 83 13.68 11.12 3.83
N ILE A 84 14.17 12.12 3.10
CA ILE A 84 15.46 12.10 2.40
C ILE A 84 16.60 11.94 3.42
N GLU A 85 16.58 12.72 4.51
CA GLU A 85 17.60 12.65 5.56
C GLU A 85 17.68 11.26 6.22
N HIS A 86 16.51 10.62 6.40
CA HIS A 86 16.39 9.34 7.08
C HIS A 86 16.12 8.15 6.14
N HIS A 87 16.39 8.33 4.83
CA HIS A 87 16.04 7.40 3.77
C HIS A 87 16.39 5.95 4.08
N THR A 88 17.65 5.67 4.43
CA THR A 88 18.11 4.30 4.71
C THR A 88 17.36 3.68 5.89
N PHE A 89 17.12 4.45 6.95
CA PHE A 89 16.41 3.94 8.12
C PHE A 89 14.95 3.60 7.77
N TRP A 90 14.25 4.51 7.08
CA TRP A 90 12.87 4.27 6.70
C TRP A 90 12.74 3.12 5.72
N HIS A 91 13.58 3.10 4.68
CA HIS A 91 13.63 2.01 3.73
C HIS A 91 13.79 0.65 4.45
N ASP A 92 14.84 0.50 5.28
CA ASP A 92 15.14 -0.78 5.93
C ASP A 92 14.06 -1.24 6.92
N MET A 93 13.38 -0.31 7.59
CA MET A 93 12.34 -0.62 8.59
C MET A 93 10.95 -0.84 7.99
N SER A 94 10.70 -0.34 6.78
CA SER A 94 9.34 -0.24 6.24
C SER A 94 9.08 -1.11 5.03
N VAL A 95 10.03 -1.29 4.11
CA VAL A 95 9.73 -1.94 2.82
C VAL A 95 9.21 -3.38 2.94
N GLN A 96 9.58 -4.11 3.99
CA GLN A 96 9.16 -5.51 4.18
C GLN A 96 7.65 -5.66 4.39
N ARG A 97 6.95 -4.66 4.96
CA ARG A 97 5.48 -4.72 5.10
C ARG A 97 4.78 -4.59 3.74
N VAL A 98 5.36 -3.80 2.84
CA VAL A 98 4.87 -3.64 1.48
C VAL A 98 5.15 -4.91 0.68
N TYR A 99 6.36 -5.48 0.81
CA TYR A 99 6.69 -6.76 0.19
C TYR A 99 5.79 -7.91 0.66
N ALA A 100 5.42 -7.96 1.94
CA ALA A 100 4.47 -8.95 2.46
C ALA A 100 3.12 -8.87 1.70
N MET A 101 2.55 -7.68 1.56
CA MET A 101 1.31 -7.49 0.78
C MET A 101 1.51 -7.81 -0.70
N ILE A 102 2.69 -7.50 -1.27
CA ILE A 102 3.00 -7.82 -2.66
C ILE A 102 3.01 -9.33 -2.89
N THR A 103 3.62 -10.11 -1.99
CA THR A 103 3.64 -11.57 -2.01
C THR A 103 2.23 -12.14 -1.98
N LEU A 104 1.39 -11.72 -1.02
CA LEU A 104 0.00 -12.17 -0.94
C LEU A 104 -0.81 -11.82 -2.18
N LEU A 105 -0.57 -10.64 -2.77
CA LEU A 105 -1.21 -10.25 -4.01
C LEU A 105 -0.73 -11.09 -5.21
N ASN A 106 0.53 -11.57 -5.22
CA ASN A 106 1.03 -12.52 -6.23
C ASN A 106 0.42 -13.91 -6.10
N GLU A 107 0.01 -14.28 -4.88
CA GLU A 107 -0.73 -15.51 -4.58
C GLU A 107 -2.23 -15.39 -4.86
N TYR A 108 -2.68 -14.23 -5.38
CA TYR A 108 -4.09 -13.90 -5.61
C TYR A 108 -4.96 -13.95 -4.34
N ASN A 109 -4.36 -13.81 -3.14
CA ASN A 109 -5.08 -13.74 -1.88
C ASN A 109 -5.67 -12.32 -1.67
N MET A 110 -6.72 -12.01 -2.43
CA MET A 110 -7.37 -10.69 -2.44
C MET A 110 -8.15 -10.41 -1.16
N ASP A 111 -8.63 -11.45 -0.47
CA ASP A 111 -9.49 -11.30 0.71
C ASP A 111 -8.79 -11.61 2.04
N LEU A 112 -7.48 -11.82 2.01
CA LEU A 112 -6.65 -12.16 3.18
C LEU A 112 -7.18 -13.42 3.87
N ASP A 113 -7.57 -14.42 3.08
CA ASP A 113 -8.03 -15.71 3.57
C ASP A 113 -6.86 -16.49 4.21
N GLY A 114 -7.12 -17.07 5.37
CA GLY A 114 -6.16 -17.88 6.11
C GLY A 114 -6.06 -19.32 5.56
N PRO A 115 -4.94 -20.01 5.84
CA PRO A 115 -3.75 -19.51 6.54
C PRO A 115 -2.89 -18.62 5.64
N ILE A 116 -2.39 -17.51 6.21
CA ILE A 116 -1.55 -16.55 5.49
C ILE A 116 -0.07 -16.84 5.77
N HIS A 117 0.71 -17.15 4.74
CA HIS A 117 2.16 -17.29 4.87
C HIS A 117 2.85 -15.98 4.50
N ILE A 118 3.46 -15.32 5.48
CA ILE A 118 4.31 -14.16 5.24
C ILE A 118 5.75 -14.63 5.14
N LYS A 119 6.33 -14.43 3.96
CA LYS A 119 7.75 -14.66 3.70
C LYS A 119 8.39 -13.40 3.13
N THR A 120 9.24 -12.78 3.92
CA THR A 120 10.04 -11.60 3.58
C THR A 120 11.50 -11.86 3.95
N LYS A 121 12.39 -10.88 3.78
CA LYS A 121 13.81 -11.05 4.16
C LYS A 121 13.97 -11.38 5.65
N ASP A 122 13.15 -10.74 6.49
CA ASP A 122 13.32 -10.76 7.95
C ASP A 122 12.23 -11.58 8.67
N HIS A 123 11.23 -12.09 7.95
CA HIS A 123 10.10 -12.82 8.52
C HIS A 123 9.75 -14.04 7.67
N ASP A 124 9.55 -15.20 8.31
CA ASP A 124 9.00 -16.41 7.71
C ASP A 124 8.02 -17.03 8.71
N LYS A 125 6.72 -16.78 8.53
CA LYS A 125 5.69 -17.19 9.48
C LYS A 125 4.33 -17.41 8.83
N THR A 126 3.62 -18.45 9.29
CA THR A 126 2.21 -18.70 8.98
C THR A 126 1.33 -18.10 10.08
N ILE A 127 0.33 -17.33 9.65
CA ILE A 127 -0.76 -16.83 10.48
C ILE A 127 -1.94 -17.80 10.25
N PRO A 128 -2.39 -18.54 11.28
CA PRO A 128 -3.46 -19.53 11.13
C PRO A 128 -4.81 -18.90 10.81
#